data_AF-A0AAV8YIJ8-F1
#
_entry.id   AF-A0AAV8YIJ8-F1
#
_cell.length_a   1.000
_cell.length_b   1.000
_cell.length_c   1.000
_cell.angle_alpha   90.00
_cell.angle_beta   90.00
_cell.angle_gamma   90.00
#
_symmetry.space_group_name_H-M   'P 1'
#
loop_
_entity.id
_entity.type
_entity.pdbx_description
1 polymer ?
#
loop_
_entity_poly.entity_id
_entity_poly.type
_entity_poly.pdbx_seq_one_letter_code
_entity_poly.pdbx_strand_id
1 'polypeptide(L)'
;MGVPWVAQVRCLHLAIFALAMIPLFLCLSYLNTYQLHTTASPVRNYDVRILQGNTSQAEKNAPAVGARGSGTSEAPPQPALSHQSNNTNSSSNQGPDLTRGVAAEIIYEAGHVDVNSQICPDLGKNIKLLIAVTSAPSHESARLAVRETWGHFAIRKDIAIAFMLGATSNKTLNDKIDKEQELYGDIIRGKFIDTYDNLTLKTISMLEWVDNYCPKASFVLKTDDDMFINVSRLLAFIAKHKPEQRAIYGRLAKKVEAN
;
A
#
# COMPACT_ATOMS: atom_id res chain seq x y z
N MET A 1 -75.16 14.46 11.95
CA MET A 1 -74.70 14.59 10.55
C MET A 1 -73.21 14.91 10.60
N GLY A 2 -72.36 13.91 10.35
CA GLY A 2 -70.90 14.04 10.45
C GLY A 2 -70.33 14.83 9.28
N VAL A 3 -69.42 15.76 9.55
CA VAL A 3 -68.89 16.73 8.57
C VAL A 3 -67.92 16.01 7.61
N PRO A 4 -68.20 15.96 6.29
CA PRO A 4 -67.40 15.20 5.30
C PRO A 4 -65.94 15.65 5.13
N TRP A 5 -65.62 16.86 5.60
CA TRP A 5 -64.34 17.52 5.31
C TRP A 5 -63.15 16.92 6.08
N VAL A 6 -63.39 16.31 7.25
CA VAL A 6 -62.31 15.69 8.06
C VAL A 6 -61.71 14.47 7.35
N ALA A 7 -62.52 13.72 6.59
CA ALA A 7 -62.04 12.60 5.78
C ALA A 7 -61.17 13.07 4.62
N GLN A 8 -61.52 14.20 3.98
CA GLN A 8 -60.76 14.77 2.87
C GLN A 8 -59.40 15.29 3.32
N VAL A 9 -59.32 15.98 4.47
CA VAL A 9 -58.03 16.45 5.01
C VAL A 9 -57.14 15.28 5.45
N ARG A 10 -57.72 14.22 6.03
CA ARG A 10 -56.97 13.00 6.36
C ARG A 10 -56.44 12.28 5.14
N CYS A 11 -57.23 12.16 4.07
CA CYS A 11 -56.77 11.59 2.80
C CYS A 11 -55.65 12.42 2.17
N LEU A 12 -55.73 13.76 2.22
CA LEU A 12 -54.69 14.62 1.68
C LEU A 12 -53.37 14.50 2.45
N HIS A 13 -53.43 14.46 3.79
CA HIS A 13 -52.23 14.23 4.61
C HIS A 13 -51.61 12.86 4.36
N LEU A 14 -52.42 11.79 4.24
CA LEU A 14 -51.92 10.45 3.94
C LEU A 14 -51.27 10.39 2.54
N ALA A 15 -51.82 11.08 1.55
CA ALA A 15 -51.23 11.17 0.21
C ALA A 15 -49.88 11.91 0.21
N ILE A 16 -49.76 13.01 0.96
CA ILE A 16 -48.50 13.77 1.09
C ILE A 16 -47.44 12.92 1.80
N PHE A 17 -47.80 12.23 2.88
CA PHE A 17 -46.88 11.31 3.57
C PHE A 17 -46.43 10.17 2.66
N ALA A 18 -47.33 9.57 1.88
CA ALA A 18 -46.97 8.51 0.93
C ALA A 18 -45.99 9.03 -0.13
N LEU A 19 -46.21 10.22 -0.70
CA LEU A 19 -45.32 10.82 -1.70
C LEU A 19 -43.95 11.17 -1.14
N ALA A 20 -43.86 11.60 0.12
CA ALA A 20 -42.59 11.91 0.78
C ALA A 20 -41.75 10.68 1.11
N MET A 21 -42.37 9.51 1.29
CA MET A 21 -41.68 8.25 1.63
C MET A 21 -41.12 7.51 0.41
N ILE A 22 -41.66 7.75 -0.79
CA ILE A 22 -41.16 7.17 -2.05
C ILE A 22 -39.66 7.46 -2.29
N PRO A 23 -39.17 8.72 -2.22
CA PRO A 23 -37.75 8.99 -2.44
C PRO A 23 -36.84 8.39 -1.35
N LEU A 24 -37.32 8.26 -0.11
CA LEU A 24 -36.59 7.56 0.95
C LEU A 24 -36.47 6.07 0.66
N PHE A 25 -37.54 5.44 0.17
CA PHE A 25 -37.55 4.02 -0.19
C PHE A 25 -36.67 3.73 -1.41
N LEU A 26 -36.68 4.61 -2.41
CA LEU A 26 -35.77 4.55 -3.57
C LEU A 26 -34.30 4.76 -3.16
N CYS A 27 -34.04 5.65 -2.20
CA CYS A 27 -32.69 5.86 -1.65
C CYS A 27 -32.20 4.63 -0.89
N LEU A 28 -33.04 4.02 -0.06
CA LEU A 28 -32.70 2.82 0.69
C LEU A 28 -32.49 1.60 -0.23
N SER A 29 -33.29 1.44 -1.28
CA SER A 29 -33.07 0.36 -2.27
C SER A 29 -31.82 0.60 -3.13
N TYR A 30 -31.51 1.86 -3.46
CA TYR A 30 -30.27 2.24 -4.12
C TYR A 30 -29.06 1.94 -3.23
N LEU A 31 -29.08 2.30 -1.94
CA LEU A 31 -27.99 1.99 -1.00
C LEU A 31 -27.82 0.48 -0.80
N ASN A 32 -28.93 -0.28 -0.77
CA ASN A 32 -28.89 -1.73 -0.57
C ASN A 32 -28.39 -2.52 -1.79
N THR A 33 -28.35 -1.91 -2.99
CA THR A 33 -27.81 -2.55 -4.20
C THR A 33 -26.30 -2.36 -4.38
N TYR A 34 -25.65 -1.46 -3.62
CA TYR A 34 -24.19 -1.24 -3.68
C TYR A 34 -23.35 -2.10 -2.72
N GLN A 35 -23.97 -2.90 -1.86
CA GLN A 35 -23.27 -3.93 -1.10
C GLN A 35 -23.63 -5.32 -1.61
N LEU A 36 -22.99 -5.73 -2.71
CA LEU A 36 -22.57 -7.11 -3.00
C LEU A 36 -22.00 -7.14 -4.43
N HIS A 37 -20.80 -6.60 -4.59
CA HIS A 37 -19.95 -6.99 -5.71
C HIS A 37 -18.57 -7.33 -5.15
N THR A 38 -18.46 -8.56 -4.64
CA THR A 38 -17.18 -9.25 -4.49
C THR A 38 -16.63 -9.49 -5.89
N THR A 39 -15.85 -8.55 -6.42
CA THR A 39 -15.01 -8.80 -7.59
C THR A 39 -13.77 -9.55 -7.12
N ALA A 40 -13.80 -10.88 -7.19
CA ALA A 40 -12.57 -11.63 -7.34
C ALA A 40 -12.01 -11.27 -8.73
N SER A 41 -10.93 -10.50 -8.76
CA SER A 41 -10.20 -10.21 -10.01
C SER A 41 -9.54 -11.50 -10.53
N PRO A 42 -9.60 -11.78 -11.84
CA PRO A 42 -8.93 -12.93 -12.41
C PRO A 42 -7.41 -12.73 -12.37
N VAL A 43 -6.69 -13.75 -11.91
CA VAL A 43 -5.22 -13.82 -11.90
C VAL A 43 -4.67 -13.55 -13.31
N ARG A 44 -3.98 -12.42 -13.50
CA ARG A 44 -3.26 -12.14 -14.75
C ARG A 44 -1.88 -12.78 -14.70
N ASN A 45 -1.54 -13.56 -15.72
CA ASN A 45 -0.19 -14.11 -15.85
C ASN A 45 0.82 -13.02 -16.23
N TYR A 46 1.93 -12.93 -15.50
CA TYR A 46 2.95 -11.91 -15.71
C TYR A 46 4.23 -12.47 -16.37
N ASP A 47 4.55 -12.00 -17.58
CA ASP A 47 5.90 -12.14 -18.17
C ASP A 47 6.78 -10.96 -17.76
N VAL A 48 7.90 -11.23 -17.10
CA VAL A 48 8.93 -10.26 -16.73
C VAL A 48 10.02 -10.26 -17.81
N ARG A 49 10.17 -9.16 -18.55
CA ARG A 49 11.30 -8.97 -19.49
C ARG A 49 12.29 -7.97 -18.89
N ILE A 50 13.47 -8.45 -18.51
CA ILE A 50 14.56 -7.61 -18.02
C ILE A 50 15.29 -7.00 -19.23
N LEU A 51 15.13 -5.69 -19.43
CA LEU A 51 15.89 -4.94 -20.43
C LEU A 51 17.22 -4.49 -19.82
N GLN A 52 18.32 -5.10 -20.26
CA GLN A 52 19.67 -4.65 -19.92
C GLN A 52 20.01 -3.41 -20.77
N GLY A 53 20.15 -2.25 -20.12
CA GLY A 53 20.75 -1.07 -20.74
C GLY A 53 22.28 -1.19 -20.70
N ASN A 54 22.93 -1.14 -21.86
CA ASN A 54 24.37 -0.97 -21.96
C ASN A 54 24.73 0.48 -21.66
N THR A 55 25.47 0.73 -20.58
CA THR A 55 26.16 2.01 -20.37
C THR A 55 27.65 1.84 -20.61
N SER A 56 28.07 2.29 -21.79
CA SER A 56 29.45 2.59 -22.14
C SER A 56 29.93 3.80 -21.33
N GLN A 57 31.03 3.62 -20.61
CA GLN A 57 32.06 4.59 -20.20
C GLN A 57 31.71 6.10 -20.25
N ALA A 58 31.51 6.68 -19.05
CA ALA A 58 31.80 8.06 -18.64
C ALA A 58 31.60 8.09 -17.11
N GLU A 59 32.44 8.58 -16.21
CA GLU A 59 33.61 9.44 -16.25
C GLU A 59 34.44 9.14 -14.99
N LYS A 60 35.75 9.06 -15.16
CA LYS A 60 36.72 9.26 -14.07
C LYS A 60 36.71 10.74 -13.72
N ASN A 61 36.58 11.07 -12.44
CA ASN A 61 37.29 12.15 -11.71
C ASN A 61 36.44 12.72 -10.57
N ALA A 62 36.77 12.36 -9.32
CA ALA A 62 36.51 13.17 -8.14
C ALA A 62 37.64 12.94 -7.11
N PRO A 63 38.15 13.99 -6.44
CA PRO A 63 39.36 13.91 -5.62
C PRO A 63 39.09 13.39 -4.20
N ALA A 64 40.14 12.78 -3.63
CA ALA A 64 40.18 12.20 -2.30
C ALA A 64 40.16 13.26 -1.18
N VAL A 65 39.36 13.02 -0.12
CA VAL A 65 39.45 13.74 1.14
C VAL A 65 39.37 12.77 2.33
N GLY A 66 40.51 12.62 3.00
CA GLY A 66 40.68 12.66 4.47
C GLY A 66 39.84 11.76 5.38
N ALA A 67 40.48 10.71 5.90
CA ALA A 67 40.04 9.94 7.06
C ALA A 67 40.26 10.67 8.39
N ARG A 68 39.29 10.60 9.32
CA ARG A 68 39.50 10.32 10.76
C ARG A 68 38.18 10.24 11.55
N GLY A 69 38.06 9.26 12.45
CA GLY A 69 37.15 9.34 13.60
C GLY A 69 36.41 8.04 13.94
N SER A 70 37.03 7.23 14.80
CA SER A 70 36.57 5.96 15.36
C SER A 70 35.37 6.12 16.30
N GLY A 71 34.41 5.18 16.24
CA GLY A 71 33.35 4.96 17.22
C GLY A 71 32.83 3.53 17.11
N THR A 72 33.39 2.64 17.91
CA THR A 72 33.08 1.21 18.01
C THR A 72 31.78 0.98 18.77
N SER A 73 30.83 0.28 18.16
CA SER A 73 29.69 -0.35 18.86
C SER A 73 29.56 -1.78 18.35
N GLU A 74 29.96 -2.69 19.24
CA GLU A 74 30.08 -4.13 19.09
C GLU A 74 28.68 -4.80 19.09
N ALA A 75 28.44 -5.69 18.13
CA ALA A 75 27.20 -6.46 18.04
C ALA A 75 27.25 -7.70 18.96
N PRO A 76 26.16 -8.11 19.64
CA PRO A 76 26.19 -9.26 20.56
C PRO A 76 26.27 -10.61 19.82
N PRO A 77 26.88 -11.64 20.42
CA PRO A 77 27.08 -12.95 19.79
C PRO A 77 25.78 -13.76 19.72
N GLN A 78 25.55 -14.41 18.58
CA GLN A 78 24.48 -15.40 18.40
C GLN A 78 24.79 -16.71 19.16
N PRO A 79 23.82 -17.31 19.88
CA PRO A 79 24.00 -18.64 20.47
C PRO A 79 23.95 -19.73 19.39
N ALA A 80 24.95 -20.61 19.40
CA ALA A 80 24.97 -21.84 18.62
C ALA A 80 23.88 -22.82 19.11
N LEU A 81 22.97 -23.22 18.23
CA LEU A 81 21.99 -24.27 18.50
C LEU A 81 22.53 -25.61 18.01
N SER A 82 22.80 -26.50 18.96
CA SER A 82 23.17 -27.89 18.76
C SER A 82 21.99 -28.74 18.30
N HIS A 83 22.19 -29.52 17.25
CA HIS A 83 21.27 -30.56 16.80
C HIS A 83 21.11 -31.68 17.84
N GLN A 84 19.86 -32.01 18.19
CA GLN A 84 19.49 -33.35 18.67
C GLN A 84 18.31 -33.86 17.84
N SER A 85 18.60 -34.87 17.02
CA SER A 85 17.66 -35.63 16.22
C SER A 85 16.96 -36.68 17.07
N ASN A 86 15.62 -36.60 17.17
CA ASN A 86 14.79 -37.74 17.55
C ASN A 86 13.75 -37.98 16.47
N ASN A 87 13.73 -39.22 15.99
CA ASN A 87 13.05 -39.69 14.80
C ASN A 87 11.77 -40.42 15.20
N THR A 88 10.59 -39.91 14.83
CA THR A 88 9.34 -40.69 14.81
C THR A 88 8.47 -40.21 13.64
N ASN A 89 8.10 -41.18 12.79
CA ASN A 89 7.27 -41.04 11.60
C ASN A 89 5.93 -40.34 11.88
N SER A 90 5.66 -39.25 11.17
CA SER A 90 4.30 -38.83 10.80
C SER A 90 4.34 -38.08 9.47
N SER A 91 3.35 -38.37 8.63
CA SER A 91 2.96 -37.74 7.37
C SER A 91 3.79 -36.53 6.94
N SER A 92 4.48 -36.60 5.81
CA SER A 92 5.31 -35.52 5.29
C SER A 92 4.47 -34.30 4.90
N ASN A 93 4.12 -33.47 5.87
CA ASN A 93 3.96 -32.03 5.71
C ASN A 93 5.36 -31.48 5.40
N GLN A 94 5.84 -31.70 4.17
CA GLN A 94 6.96 -30.92 3.69
C GLN A 94 6.44 -29.51 3.51
N GLY A 95 6.95 -28.58 4.32
CA GLY A 95 6.71 -27.16 4.13
C GLY A 95 7.10 -26.72 2.71
N PRO A 96 6.66 -25.54 2.27
CA PRO A 96 6.89 -25.08 0.90
C PRO A 96 8.38 -25.08 0.55
N ASP A 97 8.72 -25.58 -0.64
CA ASP A 97 10.08 -25.56 -1.18
C ASP A 97 10.54 -24.12 -1.43
N LEU A 98 11.35 -23.59 -0.50
CA LEU A 98 11.85 -22.21 -0.53
C LEU A 98 12.83 -21.95 -1.69
N THR A 99 13.30 -23.00 -2.40
CA THR A 99 14.21 -22.82 -3.55
C THR A 99 13.48 -22.41 -4.83
N ARG A 100 12.16 -22.60 -4.90
CA ARG A 100 11.34 -22.31 -6.09
C ARG A 100 10.49 -21.04 -6.00
N GLY A 101 10.73 -20.22 -4.98
CA GLY A 101 9.87 -19.09 -4.66
C GLY A 101 8.54 -19.59 -4.07
N VAL A 102 8.00 -18.83 -3.12
CA VAL A 102 6.75 -19.19 -2.44
C VAL A 102 5.62 -18.35 -3.01
N ALA A 103 4.52 -19.00 -3.40
CA ALA A 103 3.33 -18.30 -3.86
C ALA A 103 2.77 -17.41 -2.74
N ALA A 104 2.39 -16.17 -3.07
CA ALA A 104 1.92 -15.20 -2.09
C ALA A 104 0.70 -15.72 -1.30
N GLU A 105 -0.22 -16.43 -1.96
CA GLU A 105 -1.42 -17.04 -1.35
C GLU A 105 -1.13 -18.01 -0.20
N ILE A 106 0.10 -18.55 -0.12
CA ILE A 106 0.51 -19.46 0.96
C ILE A 106 0.88 -18.68 2.24
N ILE A 107 1.40 -17.46 2.09
CA ILE A 107 2.03 -16.70 3.18
C ILE A 107 1.28 -15.42 3.54
N TYR A 108 0.31 -14.99 2.73
CA TYR A 108 -0.36 -13.70 2.83
C TYR A 108 -1.88 -13.86 2.91
N GLU A 109 -2.47 -13.25 3.95
CA GLU A 109 -3.92 -13.09 4.06
C GLU A 109 -4.33 -11.74 3.46
N ALA A 110 -5.28 -11.77 2.54
CA ALA A 110 -5.70 -10.59 1.78
C ALA A 110 -6.48 -9.56 2.63
N GLY A 111 -6.30 -8.29 2.26
CA GLY A 111 -7.07 -7.16 2.75
C GLY A 111 -6.36 -6.23 3.73
N HIS A 112 -7.06 -5.15 4.07
CA HIS A 112 -6.56 -4.03 4.85
C HIS A 112 -7.50 -3.74 6.03
N VAL A 113 -6.93 -3.25 7.13
CA VAL A 113 -7.68 -2.71 8.27
C VAL A 113 -8.31 -1.39 7.86
N ASP A 114 -7.50 -0.49 7.30
CA ASP A 114 -7.98 0.74 6.66
C ASP A 114 -7.64 0.72 5.18
N VAL A 115 -8.69 0.87 4.38
CA VAL A 115 -8.59 0.85 2.92
C VAL A 115 -8.19 2.22 2.37
N ASN A 116 -8.77 3.31 2.88
CA ASN A 116 -8.49 4.68 2.40
C ASN A 116 -8.45 4.83 0.88
N SER A 117 -9.48 4.32 0.21
CA SER A 117 -9.64 4.40 -1.25
C SER A 117 -9.65 5.85 -1.78
N GLN A 118 -9.91 6.82 -0.91
CA GLN A 118 -9.88 8.26 -1.24
C GLN A 118 -8.48 8.76 -1.63
N ILE A 119 -7.41 8.05 -1.25
CA ILE A 119 -6.03 8.37 -1.69
C ILE A 119 -5.92 8.25 -3.22
N CYS A 120 -6.68 7.34 -3.83
CA CYS A 120 -6.68 7.09 -5.26
C CYS A 120 -8.10 7.13 -5.85
N PRO A 121 -8.68 8.32 -6.04
CA PRO A 121 -10.03 8.46 -6.56
C PRO A 121 -10.14 7.94 -8.00
N ASP A 122 -11.34 7.51 -8.39
CA ASP A 122 -11.63 6.99 -9.72
C ASP A 122 -10.69 5.87 -10.19
N LEU A 123 -10.23 5.03 -9.24
CA LEU A 123 -9.27 3.94 -9.46
C LEU A 123 -7.91 4.41 -10.01
N GLY A 124 -7.56 5.68 -9.80
CA GLY A 124 -6.30 6.27 -10.24
C GLY A 124 -6.29 6.80 -11.67
N LYS A 125 -7.46 6.99 -12.30
CA LYS A 125 -7.57 7.43 -13.70
C LYS A 125 -6.74 8.68 -14.03
N ASN A 126 -6.63 9.61 -13.08
CA ASN A 126 -5.89 10.87 -13.24
C ASN A 126 -4.59 10.91 -12.43
N ILE A 127 -4.20 9.80 -11.81
CA ILE A 127 -2.97 9.70 -11.01
C ILE A 127 -1.81 9.36 -11.95
N LYS A 128 -0.91 10.32 -12.13
CA LYS A 128 0.32 10.13 -12.89
C LYS A 128 1.36 9.35 -12.08
N LEU A 129 1.44 9.61 -10.78
CA LEU A 129 2.40 8.97 -9.89
C LEU A 129 1.74 8.68 -8.54
N LEU A 130 1.69 7.41 -8.17
CA LEU A 130 1.46 6.97 -6.79
C LEU A 130 2.81 6.71 -6.11
N ILE A 131 3.05 7.33 -4.96
CA ILE A 131 4.22 7.06 -4.12
C ILE A 131 3.76 6.28 -2.89
N ALA A 132 4.04 4.99 -2.88
CA ALA A 132 3.81 4.11 -1.75
C ALA A 132 5.06 4.09 -0.85
N VAL A 133 4.97 4.75 0.30
CA VAL A 133 6.04 4.85 1.29
C VAL A 133 5.87 3.75 2.32
N THR A 134 6.76 2.78 2.39
CA THR A 134 6.73 1.77 3.45
C THR A 134 7.24 2.37 4.75
N SER A 135 6.46 2.23 5.83
CA SER A 135 6.74 2.81 7.13
C SER A 135 6.31 1.85 8.24
N ALA A 136 6.64 2.13 9.49
CA ALA A 136 6.24 1.32 10.64
C ALA A 136 5.28 2.08 11.58
N PRO A 137 4.42 1.40 12.35
CA PRO A 137 3.52 2.02 13.34
C PRO A 137 4.17 3.08 14.23
N SER A 138 5.40 2.84 14.68
CA SER A 138 6.17 3.74 15.54
C SER A 138 6.80 4.95 14.81
N HIS A 139 6.82 4.98 13.48
CA HIS A 139 7.55 5.97 12.66
C HIS A 139 6.72 7.22 12.31
N GLU A 140 5.91 7.70 13.25
CA GLU A 140 5.09 8.92 13.08
C GLU A 140 5.94 10.12 12.66
N SER A 141 7.11 10.32 13.29
CA SER A 141 8.01 11.42 12.97
C SER A 141 8.65 11.32 11.58
N ALA A 142 8.95 10.11 11.10
CA ALA A 142 9.49 9.91 9.76
C ALA A 142 8.44 10.24 8.70
N ARG A 143 7.19 9.77 8.90
CA ARG A 143 6.08 10.13 8.01
C ARG A 143 5.83 11.63 8.00
N LEU A 144 5.84 12.29 9.16
CA LEU A 144 5.71 13.73 9.25
C LEU A 144 6.84 14.45 8.49
N ALA A 145 8.09 14.01 8.65
CA ALA A 145 9.22 14.56 7.92
C ALA A 145 9.06 14.41 6.41
N VAL A 146 8.56 13.26 5.92
CA VAL A 146 8.23 13.08 4.50
C VAL A 146 7.17 14.10 4.07
N ARG A 147 6.06 14.24 4.80
CA ARG A 147 4.97 15.19 4.48
C ARG A 147 5.46 16.64 4.41
N GLU A 148 6.26 17.06 5.39
CA GLU A 148 6.77 18.43 5.52
C GLU A 148 7.93 18.75 4.56
N THR A 149 8.61 17.72 4.04
CA THR A 149 9.73 17.88 3.11
C THR A 149 9.33 17.50 1.70
N TRP A 150 9.86 16.43 1.12
CA TRP A 150 9.68 16.09 -0.29
C TRP A 150 8.29 15.53 -0.64
N GLY A 151 7.45 15.22 0.34
CA GLY A 151 6.07 14.77 0.16
C GLY A 151 5.10 15.89 -0.26
N HIS A 152 5.47 17.17 -0.10
CA HIS A 152 4.61 18.31 -0.47
C HIS A 152 4.16 18.31 -1.94
N PHE A 153 4.84 17.56 -2.82
CA PHE A 153 4.42 17.40 -4.21
C PHE A 153 3.04 16.75 -4.36
N ALA A 154 2.54 16.05 -3.33
CA ALA A 154 1.18 15.51 -3.26
C ALA A 154 0.08 16.59 -3.28
N ILE A 155 0.44 17.88 -3.13
CA ILE A 155 -0.50 18.99 -3.35
C ILE A 155 -1.01 18.99 -4.81
N ARG A 156 -0.24 18.43 -5.75
CA ARG A 156 -0.70 18.23 -7.13
C ARG A 156 -1.72 17.11 -7.21
N LYS A 157 -2.85 17.36 -7.88
CA LYS A 157 -3.93 16.38 -8.06
C LYS A 157 -3.54 15.11 -8.85
N ASP A 158 -2.43 15.15 -9.59
CA ASP A 158 -1.93 14.01 -10.37
C ASP A 158 -0.87 13.18 -9.62
N ILE A 159 -0.61 13.48 -8.35
CA ILE A 159 0.33 12.76 -7.50
C ILE A 159 -0.38 12.34 -6.21
N ALA A 160 -0.30 11.07 -5.87
CA ALA A 160 -0.79 10.53 -4.61
C ALA A 160 0.39 10.01 -3.79
N ILE A 161 0.32 10.18 -2.47
CA ILE A 161 1.25 9.56 -1.51
C ILE A 161 0.42 8.72 -0.56
N ALA A 162 0.90 7.51 -0.27
CA ALA A 162 0.29 6.61 0.69
C ALA A 162 1.36 5.98 1.58
N PHE A 163 1.14 5.97 2.89
CA PHE A 163 2.02 5.32 3.85
C PHE A 163 1.53 3.90 4.13
N MET A 164 2.36 2.90 3.80
CA MET A 164 2.04 1.48 3.98
C MET A 164 2.53 0.99 5.34
N LEU A 165 1.61 0.61 6.22
CA LEU A 165 1.87 0.07 7.55
C LEU A 165 1.29 -1.34 7.68
N GLY A 166 1.80 -2.13 8.61
CA GLY A 166 1.14 -3.32 9.14
C GLY A 166 0.39 -3.02 10.44
N ALA A 167 -0.32 -4.02 10.95
CA ALA A 167 -0.97 -4.00 12.24
C ALA A 167 0.04 -4.08 13.39
N THR A 168 -0.34 -3.55 14.56
CA THR A 168 0.43 -3.69 15.80
C THR A 168 -0.48 -4.14 16.94
N SER A 169 0.02 -4.97 17.84
CA SER A 169 -0.69 -5.34 19.07
C SER A 169 -0.59 -4.26 20.16
N ASN A 170 0.26 -3.25 19.95
CA ASN A 170 0.43 -2.15 20.88
C ASN A 170 -0.75 -1.16 20.76
N LYS A 171 -1.64 -1.17 21.76
CA LYS A 171 -2.81 -0.28 21.80
C LYS A 171 -2.45 1.20 21.70
N THR A 172 -1.39 1.65 22.37
CA THR A 172 -0.96 3.05 22.33
C THR A 172 -0.50 3.47 20.93
N LEU A 173 0.16 2.57 20.18
CA LEU A 173 0.51 2.84 18.79
C LEU A 173 -0.71 2.86 17.88
N ASN A 174 -1.68 1.95 18.08
CA ASN A 174 -2.94 1.99 17.33
C ASN A 174 -3.70 3.30 17.55
N ASP A 175 -3.85 3.74 18.80
CA ASP A 175 -4.53 5.01 19.13
C ASP A 175 -3.84 6.22 18.48
N LYS A 176 -2.51 6.18 18.33
CA LYS A 176 -1.75 7.22 17.62
C LYS A 176 -1.96 7.17 16.12
N ILE A 177 -1.91 5.98 15.52
CA ILE A 177 -2.15 5.81 14.10
C ILE A 177 -3.57 6.23 13.74
N ASP A 178 -4.57 5.90 14.55
CA ASP A 178 -5.96 6.28 14.30
C ASP A 178 -6.12 7.81 14.25
N LYS A 179 -5.46 8.52 15.18
CA LYS A 179 -5.43 10.00 15.18
C LYS A 179 -4.67 10.58 13.98
N GLU A 180 -3.54 9.98 13.64
CA GLU A 180 -2.76 10.40 12.47
C GLU A 180 -3.57 10.19 11.18
N GLN A 181 -4.27 9.07 11.09
CA GLN A 181 -5.14 8.73 9.97
C GLN A 181 -6.35 9.66 9.87
N GLU A 182 -6.95 10.05 11.00
CA GLU A 182 -8.01 11.07 11.05
C GLU A 182 -7.51 12.43 10.53
N LEU A 183 -6.26 12.80 10.86
CA LEU A 183 -5.67 14.08 10.49
C LEU A 183 -5.23 14.16 9.02
N TYR A 184 -4.57 13.12 8.51
CA TYR A 184 -3.92 13.15 7.19
C TYR A 184 -4.61 12.28 6.13
N GLY A 185 -5.32 11.22 6.52
CA GLY A 185 -6.07 10.38 5.60
C GLY A 185 -5.23 9.52 4.64
N ASP A 186 -3.92 9.42 4.85
CA ASP A 186 -2.94 8.90 3.88
C ASP A 186 -2.25 7.59 4.28
N ILE A 187 -2.72 6.92 5.34
CA ILE A 187 -2.16 5.65 5.84
C ILE A 187 -2.96 4.48 5.30
N ILE A 188 -2.31 3.43 4.82
CA ILE A 188 -2.95 2.14 4.49
C ILE A 188 -2.38 1.10 5.45
N ARG A 189 -3.26 0.45 6.23
CA ARG A 189 -2.87 -0.60 7.19
C ARG A 189 -3.22 -1.99 6.67
N GLY A 190 -2.22 -2.81 6.38
CA GLY A 190 -2.42 -4.22 6.00
C GLY A 190 -2.73 -5.13 7.19
N LYS A 191 -3.37 -6.27 6.92
CA LYS A 191 -3.75 -7.28 7.93
C LYS A 191 -2.61 -8.26 8.26
N PHE A 192 -1.46 -7.73 8.66
CA PHE A 192 -0.32 -8.53 9.11
C PHE A 192 0.42 -7.79 10.23
N ILE A 193 1.05 -8.51 11.15
CA ILE A 193 1.83 -7.86 12.22
C ILE A 193 3.07 -7.20 11.62
N ASP A 194 3.25 -5.91 11.88
CA ASP A 194 4.37 -5.13 11.36
C ASP A 194 5.67 -5.47 12.08
N THR A 195 6.51 -6.26 11.41
CA THR A 195 7.86 -6.63 11.84
C THR A 195 8.80 -6.58 10.65
N TYR A 196 10.11 -6.54 10.94
CA TYR A 196 11.14 -6.61 9.89
C TYR A 196 11.01 -7.87 9.04
N ASP A 197 10.73 -9.01 9.65
CA ASP A 197 10.58 -10.29 8.94
C ASP A 197 9.35 -10.30 8.02
N ASN A 198 8.33 -9.48 8.33
CA ASN A 198 7.09 -9.37 7.57
C ASN A 198 7.10 -8.27 6.50
N LEU A 199 8.25 -7.66 6.19
CA LEU A 199 8.36 -6.65 5.12
C LEU A 199 7.95 -7.19 3.73
N THR A 200 8.12 -8.49 3.51
CA THR A 200 7.60 -9.16 2.30
C THR A 200 6.08 -9.09 2.25
N LEU A 201 5.39 -9.37 3.36
CA LEU A 201 3.93 -9.25 3.46
C LEU A 201 3.47 -7.81 3.25
N LYS A 202 4.23 -6.84 3.76
CA LYS A 202 3.97 -5.41 3.51
C LYS A 202 4.04 -5.07 2.03
N THR A 203 5.02 -5.61 1.31
CA THR A 203 5.14 -5.38 -0.15
C THR A 203 3.98 -6.04 -0.90
N ILE A 204 3.58 -7.26 -0.53
CA ILE A 204 2.41 -7.94 -1.13
C ILE A 204 1.13 -7.13 -0.86
N SER A 205 0.93 -6.68 0.38
CA SER A 205 -0.22 -5.86 0.78
C SER A 205 -0.30 -4.52 0.06
N MET A 206 0.85 -3.89 -0.19
CA MET A 206 0.93 -2.69 -1.03
C MET A 206 0.50 -2.99 -2.47
N LEU A 207 1.01 -4.08 -3.07
CA LEU A 207 0.65 -4.45 -4.43
C LEU A 207 -0.84 -4.81 -4.55
N GLU A 208 -1.40 -5.54 -3.58
CA GLU A 208 -2.84 -5.82 -3.50
C GLU A 208 -3.65 -4.51 -3.48
N TRP A 209 -3.26 -3.56 -2.63
CA TRP A 209 -3.96 -2.28 -2.53
C TRP A 209 -3.93 -1.51 -3.85
N VAL A 210 -2.76 -1.45 -4.49
CA VAL A 210 -2.59 -0.79 -5.78
C VAL A 210 -3.46 -1.43 -6.85
N ASP A 211 -3.51 -2.76 -6.92
CA ASP A 211 -4.33 -3.48 -7.91
C ASP A 211 -5.82 -3.23 -7.71
N ASN A 212 -6.27 -3.20 -6.45
CA ASN A 212 -7.70 -3.05 -6.13
C ASN A 212 -8.19 -1.60 -6.20
N TYR A 213 -7.37 -0.63 -5.77
CA TYR A 213 -7.82 0.75 -5.53
C TYR A 213 -7.13 1.80 -6.41
N CYS A 214 -5.98 1.47 -7.00
CA CYS A 214 -5.24 2.39 -7.85
C CYS A 214 -4.73 1.79 -9.19
N PRO A 215 -5.45 0.87 -9.86
CA PRO A 215 -4.92 0.12 -11.00
C PRO A 215 -4.65 0.98 -12.24
N LYS A 216 -5.22 2.18 -12.32
CA LYS A 216 -5.06 3.08 -13.48
C LYS A 216 -3.97 4.12 -13.28
N ALA A 217 -3.28 4.12 -12.13
CA ALA A 217 -2.13 4.99 -11.94
C ALA A 217 -1.05 4.71 -12.99
N SER A 218 -0.49 5.76 -13.59
CA SER A 218 0.48 5.59 -14.68
C SER A 218 1.81 5.01 -14.20
N PHE A 219 2.25 5.38 -12.99
CA PHE A 219 3.47 4.89 -12.36
C PHE A 219 3.24 4.72 -10.87
N VAL A 220 3.89 3.70 -10.30
CA VAL A 220 3.95 3.46 -8.85
C VAL A 220 5.40 3.46 -8.42
N LEU A 221 5.74 4.30 -7.43
CA LEU A 221 7.02 4.28 -6.74
C LEU A 221 6.82 3.60 -5.39
N LYS A 222 7.55 2.52 -5.14
CA LYS A 222 7.79 2.03 -3.77
C LYS A 222 9.05 2.71 -3.23
N THR A 223 8.98 3.25 -2.02
CA THR A 223 10.14 3.76 -1.26
C THR A 223 9.96 3.49 0.23
N ASP A 224 11.01 3.67 1.01
CA ASP A 224 10.97 3.58 2.47
C ASP A 224 10.90 5.00 3.08
N ASP A 225 10.49 5.10 4.35
CA ASP A 225 10.28 6.37 5.07
C ASP A 225 11.58 7.06 5.51
N ASP A 226 12.72 6.40 5.37
CA ASP A 226 14.07 6.92 5.61
C ASP A 226 14.80 7.38 4.32
N MET A 227 14.08 7.41 3.19
CA MET A 227 14.62 7.81 1.88
C MET A 227 14.23 9.25 1.51
N PHE A 228 15.10 9.91 0.75
CA PHE A 228 14.79 11.18 0.09
C PHE A 228 14.51 10.98 -1.40
N ILE A 229 13.38 11.49 -1.88
CA ILE A 229 13.00 11.43 -3.29
C ILE A 229 13.01 12.82 -3.91
N ASN A 230 13.84 13.01 -4.95
CA ASN A 230 13.75 14.19 -5.79
C ASN A 230 12.58 14.04 -6.78
N VAL A 231 11.37 14.40 -6.32
CA VAL A 231 10.13 14.22 -7.08
C VAL A 231 10.15 14.97 -8.41
N SER A 232 10.73 16.18 -8.48
CA SER A 232 10.83 16.92 -9.74
C SER A 232 11.63 16.16 -10.81
N ARG A 233 12.78 15.58 -10.44
CA ARG A 233 13.58 14.76 -11.36
C ARG A 233 12.88 13.47 -11.72
N LEU A 234 12.19 12.84 -10.77
CA LEU A 234 11.37 11.65 -11.03
C LEU A 234 10.25 11.93 -12.04
N LEU A 235 9.54 13.05 -11.90
CA LEU A 235 8.49 13.48 -12.84
C LEU A 235 9.06 13.72 -14.25
N ALA A 236 10.24 14.35 -14.35
CA ALA A 236 10.92 14.54 -15.62
C ALA A 236 11.38 13.22 -16.25
N PHE A 237 11.77 12.24 -15.42
CA PHE A 237 12.12 10.89 -15.87
C PHE A 237 10.89 10.14 -16.42
N ILE A 238 9.81 10.03 -15.64
CA ILE A 238 8.63 9.26 -16.06
C ILE A 238 7.91 9.92 -17.24
N ALA A 239 8.00 11.24 -17.42
CA ALA A 239 7.45 11.94 -18.58
C ALA A 239 8.08 11.50 -19.92
N LYS A 240 9.28 10.91 -19.89
CA LYS A 240 9.98 10.39 -21.08
C LYS A 240 9.67 8.91 -21.36
N HIS A 241 8.90 8.26 -20.49
CA HIS A 241 8.60 6.82 -20.57
C HIS A 241 7.11 6.59 -20.74
N LYS A 242 6.74 5.49 -21.41
CA LYS A 242 5.33 5.12 -21.60
C LYS A 242 4.85 4.26 -20.43
N PRO A 243 3.71 4.56 -19.79
CA PRO A 243 3.19 3.78 -18.67
C PRO A 243 2.76 2.36 -19.08
N GLU A 244 2.40 2.15 -20.35
CA GLU A 244 2.02 0.83 -20.86
C GLU A 244 3.21 -0.12 -21.06
N GLN A 245 4.44 0.39 -20.94
CA GLN A 245 5.62 -0.45 -20.99
C GLN A 245 5.78 -1.18 -19.66
N ARG A 246 5.69 -2.51 -19.70
CA ARG A 246 5.97 -3.40 -18.56
C ARG A 246 7.43 -3.30 -18.16
N ALA A 247 7.76 -2.37 -17.26
CA ALA A 247 9.11 -2.09 -16.83
C ALA A 247 9.16 -1.77 -15.33
N ILE A 248 10.25 -2.20 -14.69
CA ILE A 248 10.63 -1.79 -13.34
C ILE A 248 11.97 -1.07 -13.47
N TYR A 249 12.04 0.14 -12.94
CA TYR A 249 13.24 0.97 -12.95
C TYR A 249 13.84 1.01 -11.57
N GLY A 250 15.16 0.87 -11.46
CA GLY A 250 15.85 0.92 -10.18
C GLY A 250 17.30 0.49 -10.29
N ARG A 251 17.98 0.45 -9.14
CA ARG A 251 19.32 -0.10 -9.04
C ARG A 251 19.24 -1.62 -8.91
N LEU A 252 19.70 -2.33 -9.94
CA LEU A 252 19.81 -3.79 -9.88
C LEU A 252 21.06 -4.18 -9.07
N ALA A 253 20.86 -4.77 -7.89
CA ALA A 253 21.94 -5.44 -7.17
C ALA A 253 22.24 -6.78 -7.86
N LYS A 254 23.51 -6.99 -8.21
CA LYS A 254 23.99 -8.27 -8.76
C LYS A 254 24.74 -9.02 -7.67
N LYS A 255 24.52 -10.32 -7.58
CA LYS A 255 25.34 -11.19 -6.73
C LYS A 255 26.77 -11.11 -7.25
N VAL A 256 27.70 -10.71 -6.39
CA VAL A 256 29.13 -10.82 -6.69
C VAL A 256 29.45 -12.30 -6.51
N GLU A 257 29.77 -12.99 -7.61
CA GLU A 257 30.34 -14.33 -7.50
C GLU A 257 31.74 -14.18 -6.91
N ALA A 258 31.96 -14.82 -5.76
CA ALA A 258 33.27 -14.90 -5.17
C ALA A 258 34.11 -15.84 -6.06
N ASN A 259 35.15 -15.28 -6.69
CA ASN A 259 36.20 -16.05 -7.36
C ASN A 259 37.09 -16.76 -6.34
#